data_AF-A0A2D8IXZ4-F1
#
_entry.id   AF-A0A2D8IXZ4-F1
#
_cell.length_a   1.000
_cell.length_b   1.000
_cell.length_c   1.000
_cell.angle_alpha   90.00
_cell.angle_beta   90.00
_cell.angle_gamma   90.00
#
_symmetry.space_group_name_H-M   'P 1'
#
loop_
_entity.id
_entity.type
_entity.pdbx_description
1 polymer ?
#
loop_
_entity_poly.entity_id
_entity_poly.type
_entity_poly.pdbx_seq_one_letter_code
_entity_poly.pdbx_strand_id
1 'polypeptide(L)'
;MKRLIRPSLLTAGLVLALGSQPLWAQTTIDDYNVHHRGSVIGDDVLYSIGGGRAVSMGPVGPMHTLGVGIGWNSNLICGDMSLTTTLQNQLNGITNGFQTIMSNVIQNATSAVASLPALIIQRADPGLYNLLTNGILQARLDFDRSKMTCRAIANRMADMAGGQLGWDQLAEGMVLKQAVASTDAVSAIEEAEASRGNDGVAWVGGGNAGGSGQAPIRVVGDVTRAGYNLLNGRSATDSSPIDSATCGHRLSCQAWPSPDAAEDWATRVLGEQEQRTCDSCEKTRTVPGVGLTPMIQEEYETRFEALRDLVTGATPTTFENLAEAGTASLPITRGVIEALRDEPDQDILARRLASEVALSSVLEKALLLQRTLLAGRKEPNVAANQLAQDAVSRESDLLAQEIDNLKTELELRRELAANSPMAIIQRHSSRSNVSRGIYQGDTERNRLDAIQQAPNQGNPP
;
A
#
# COMPACT_ATOMS: atom_id res chain seq x y z
N MET A 1 -35.71 79.94 -8.76
CA MET A 1 -34.62 79.62 -9.70
C MET A 1 -35.09 78.50 -10.63
N LYS A 2 -35.01 78.77 -11.94
CA LYS A 2 -35.07 77.93 -13.16
C LYS A 2 -35.24 76.41 -12.95
N ARG A 3 -36.03 75.61 -13.69
CA ARG A 3 -37.03 75.68 -14.79
C ARG A 3 -37.67 74.25 -14.76
N LEU A 4 -39.01 74.04 -14.75
CA LEU A 4 -39.93 73.93 -15.92
C LEU A 4 -39.47 72.81 -16.90
N ILE A 5 -40.22 71.79 -17.35
CA ILE A 5 -41.64 71.66 -17.79
C ILE A 5 -42.05 70.15 -17.86
N ARG A 6 -43.34 69.87 -17.59
CA ARG A 6 -44.18 68.65 -17.77
C ARG A 6 -44.46 68.33 -19.28
N PRO A 7 -45.52 67.58 -19.72
CA PRO A 7 -45.96 66.18 -19.54
C PRO A 7 -46.26 65.45 -20.90
N SER A 8 -46.94 64.29 -20.85
CA SER A 8 -47.74 63.63 -21.93
C SER A 8 -46.96 62.79 -22.96
N LEU A 9 -47.37 61.64 -23.52
CA LEU A 9 -48.66 60.98 -23.76
C LEU A 9 -48.42 59.49 -24.17
N LEU A 10 -49.48 58.67 -24.07
CA LEU A 10 -49.69 57.29 -24.53
C LEU A 10 -49.10 56.88 -25.91
N THR A 11 -48.57 55.65 -26.00
CA THR A 11 -48.82 54.72 -27.13
C THR A 11 -48.71 53.26 -26.69
N ALA A 12 -49.69 52.47 -27.13
CA ALA A 12 -49.78 51.03 -26.98
C ALA A 12 -48.80 50.30 -27.93
N GLY A 13 -48.26 49.16 -27.49
CA GLY A 13 -47.43 48.28 -28.29
C GLY A 13 -47.28 46.91 -27.64
N LEU A 14 -48.27 46.05 -27.87
CA LEU A 14 -48.26 44.63 -27.54
C LEU A 14 -47.23 43.93 -28.46
N VAL A 15 -46.10 43.47 -27.91
CA VAL A 15 -45.17 42.57 -28.61
C VAL A 15 -45.11 41.25 -27.85
N LEU A 16 -45.78 40.25 -28.41
CA LEU A 16 -45.57 38.84 -28.09
C LEU A 16 -44.17 38.45 -28.55
N ALA A 17 -43.21 38.39 -27.62
CA ALA A 17 -41.94 37.71 -27.84
C ALA A 17 -42.07 36.26 -27.32
N LEU A 18 -42.37 35.35 -28.24
CA LEU A 18 -42.09 33.92 -28.09
C LEU A 18 -40.56 33.76 -28.06
N GLY A 19 -39.97 33.94 -26.89
CA GLY A 19 -38.58 33.58 -26.61
C GLY A 19 -38.51 32.12 -26.18
N SER A 20 -38.10 31.25 -27.09
CA SER A 20 -37.59 29.92 -26.80
C SER A 20 -36.42 30.03 -25.83
N GLN A 21 -36.65 29.77 -24.54
CA GLN A 21 -35.56 29.61 -23.59
C GLN A 21 -34.85 28.29 -23.90
N PRO A 22 -33.53 28.27 -24.15
CA PRO A 22 -32.79 27.03 -24.09
C PRO A 22 -32.87 26.52 -22.64
N LEU A 23 -33.49 25.37 -22.45
CA LEU A 23 -33.37 24.57 -21.24
C LEU A 23 -31.89 24.20 -21.10
N TRP A 24 -31.11 25.03 -20.42
CA TRP A 24 -29.82 24.60 -19.90
C TRP A 24 -30.07 23.59 -18.80
N ALA A 25 -29.95 22.31 -19.16
CA ALA A 25 -29.86 21.21 -18.22
C ALA A 25 -28.56 21.39 -17.42
N GLN A 26 -28.68 21.72 -16.13
CA GLN A 26 -27.55 21.69 -15.21
C GLN A 26 -27.30 20.23 -14.81
N THR A 27 -26.28 19.61 -15.39
CA THR A 27 -25.65 18.42 -14.83
C THR A 27 -24.76 18.86 -13.68
N THR A 28 -25.26 18.76 -12.45
CA THR A 28 -24.39 18.81 -11.26
C THR A 28 -24.09 17.38 -10.85
N ILE A 29 -22.88 16.94 -11.13
CA ILE A 29 -22.34 15.64 -10.72
C ILE A 29 -21.49 15.91 -9.47
N ASP A 30 -21.88 15.33 -8.34
CA ASP A 30 -21.03 15.25 -7.15
C ASP A 30 -20.22 13.93 -7.20
N ASP A 31 -18.98 13.97 -6.73
CA ASP A 31 -17.89 12.97 -6.84
C ASP A 31 -18.24 11.51 -6.46
N TYR A 32 -19.42 11.25 -5.88
CA TYR A 32 -19.76 9.96 -5.27
C TYR A 32 -21.09 9.35 -5.70
N ASN A 33 -21.96 10.06 -6.44
CA ASN A 33 -23.26 9.50 -6.86
C ASN A 33 -23.77 10.05 -8.19
N VAL A 34 -24.16 9.15 -9.09
CA VAL A 34 -24.85 9.46 -10.34
C VAL A 34 -26.33 9.77 -10.04
N HIS A 35 -26.67 11.05 -9.86
CA HIS A 35 -28.06 11.50 -9.81
C HIS A 35 -28.45 12.14 -11.14
N HIS A 36 -29.29 11.46 -11.93
CA HIS A 36 -29.83 12.01 -13.18
C HIS A 36 -31.33 12.28 -13.06
N ARG A 37 -31.72 13.53 -13.37
CA ARG A 37 -33.08 13.91 -13.74
C ARG A 37 -33.03 14.59 -15.11
N GLY A 38 -33.28 13.85 -16.19
CA GLY A 38 -33.33 14.38 -17.56
C GLY A 38 -33.23 13.29 -18.63
N SER A 39 -33.81 13.52 -19.82
CA SER A 39 -34.04 12.53 -20.88
C SER A 39 -32.93 12.42 -21.94
N VAL A 40 -31.65 12.50 -21.57
CA VAL A 40 -30.54 12.51 -22.56
C VAL A 40 -29.50 11.42 -22.30
N ILE A 41 -29.83 10.41 -21.49
CA ILE A 41 -29.00 9.23 -21.33
C ILE A 41 -29.85 8.02 -21.70
N GLY A 42 -29.37 7.22 -22.64
CA GLY A 42 -29.94 5.90 -22.86
C GLY A 42 -29.76 5.06 -21.59
N ASP A 43 -30.83 4.84 -20.82
CA ASP A 43 -30.79 3.91 -19.68
C ASP A 43 -30.28 2.53 -20.17
N ASP A 44 -30.65 2.13 -21.39
CA ASP A 44 -30.13 0.93 -22.05
C ASP A 44 -28.61 0.93 -22.21
N VAL A 45 -28.02 2.06 -22.58
CA VAL A 45 -26.56 2.21 -22.69
C VAL A 45 -25.91 2.13 -21.30
N LEU A 46 -26.42 2.87 -20.32
CA LEU A 46 -25.85 2.89 -18.97
C LEU A 46 -25.79 1.50 -18.31
N TYR A 47 -26.84 0.69 -18.43
CA TYR A 47 -26.86 -0.64 -17.81
C TYR A 47 -26.22 -1.72 -18.68
N SER A 48 -26.17 -1.58 -20.01
CA SER A 48 -25.49 -2.55 -20.88
C SER A 48 -23.98 -2.53 -20.73
N ILE A 49 -23.41 -1.37 -20.39
CA ILE A 49 -21.97 -1.21 -20.12
C ILE A 49 -21.60 -1.52 -18.65
N GLY A 50 -22.53 -2.02 -17.85
CA GLY A 50 -22.25 -2.38 -16.45
C GLY A 50 -22.30 -1.21 -15.46
N GLY A 51 -22.98 -0.11 -15.80
CA GLY A 51 -23.07 1.11 -14.99
C GLY A 51 -21.91 2.09 -15.20
N GLY A 52 -21.97 3.24 -14.51
CA GLY A 52 -21.10 4.40 -14.80
C GLY A 52 -19.59 4.22 -14.55
N ARG A 53 -19.15 3.36 -13.61
CA ARG A 53 -17.72 3.10 -13.34
C ARG A 53 -17.45 1.61 -13.14
N ALA A 54 -16.26 1.16 -13.58
CA ALA A 54 -15.84 -0.24 -13.53
C ALA A 54 -15.70 -0.79 -12.09
N VAL A 55 -15.13 -0.01 -11.17
CA VAL A 55 -14.96 -0.34 -9.76
C VAL A 55 -15.24 0.89 -8.90
N SER A 56 -15.37 0.71 -7.58
CA SER A 56 -15.37 1.80 -6.62
C SER A 56 -14.03 2.52 -6.71
N MET A 57 -14.09 3.85 -6.73
CA MET A 57 -12.91 4.72 -6.76
C MET A 57 -13.17 5.87 -5.83
N GLY A 58 -12.15 6.34 -5.14
CA GLY A 58 -12.25 7.49 -4.25
C GLY A 58 -10.88 7.99 -3.80
N PRO A 59 -10.75 9.29 -3.54
CA PRO A 59 -9.54 9.86 -2.97
C PRO A 59 -9.32 9.33 -1.55
N VAL A 60 -8.06 9.26 -1.15
CA VAL A 60 -7.66 8.88 0.21
C VAL A 60 -6.91 10.05 0.85
N GLY A 61 -7.11 10.23 2.16
CA GLY A 61 -6.40 11.26 2.93
C GLY A 61 -4.88 11.04 2.96
N PRO A 62 -4.09 12.05 3.34
CA PRO A 62 -2.64 11.92 3.42
C PRO A 62 -2.25 10.85 4.44
N MET A 63 -1.32 9.97 4.08
CA MET A 63 -0.76 8.99 5.00
C MET A 63 0.27 9.65 5.91
N HIS A 64 0.13 9.40 7.21
CA HIS A 64 1.06 9.89 8.22
C HIS A 64 1.95 8.76 8.70
N THR A 65 3.23 9.07 8.91
CA THR A 65 4.18 8.08 9.42
C THR A 65 3.94 7.86 10.90
N LEU A 66 3.80 6.59 11.28
CA LEU A 66 3.57 6.17 12.65
C LEU A 66 4.86 5.59 13.21
N GLY A 67 5.34 6.20 14.29
CA GLY A 67 6.54 5.78 14.99
C GLY A 67 6.21 4.94 16.21
N VAL A 68 6.86 3.79 16.34
CA VAL A 68 6.82 2.98 17.57
C VAL A 68 8.25 2.60 17.91
N GLY A 69 8.83 3.23 18.94
CA GLY A 69 10.27 3.03 19.16
C GLY A 69 10.88 3.49 20.48
N ILE A 70 10.14 4.14 21.37
CA ILE A 70 10.70 4.53 22.68
C ILE A 70 10.25 3.50 23.72
N GLY A 71 10.91 2.33 23.80
CA GLY A 71 10.75 1.47 24.99
C GLY A 71 10.99 -0.03 24.87
N TRP A 72 11.13 -0.61 23.67
CA TRP A 72 11.38 -2.06 23.53
C TRP A 72 12.75 -2.30 22.90
N ASN A 73 13.79 -2.38 23.73
CA ASN A 73 15.13 -2.78 23.32
C ASN A 73 15.59 -3.91 24.24
N SER A 74 15.78 -5.12 23.70
CA SER A 74 16.23 -6.25 24.51
C SER A 74 17.64 -6.08 25.06
N ASN A 75 18.48 -5.24 24.43
CA ASN A 75 19.78 -4.86 24.97
C ASN A 75 19.66 -3.97 26.19
N LEU A 76 18.66 -3.07 26.24
CA LEU A 76 18.38 -2.28 27.43
C LEU A 76 17.76 -3.13 28.57
N ILE A 77 17.09 -4.25 28.24
CA ILE A 77 16.44 -5.12 29.23
C ILE A 77 17.38 -6.22 29.77
N CYS A 78 18.12 -6.90 28.88
CA CYS A 78 18.94 -8.07 29.19
C CYS A 78 20.45 -7.86 28.91
N GLY A 79 20.81 -6.91 28.03
CA GLY A 79 22.20 -6.62 27.64
C GLY A 79 22.97 -5.82 28.70
N ASP A 80 22.31 -4.89 29.39
CA ASP A 80 22.89 -4.09 30.50
C ASP A 80 22.95 -4.85 31.85
N MET A 81 22.61 -6.14 31.87
CA MET A 81 22.87 -6.99 33.04
C MET A 81 24.39 -7.06 33.26
N SER A 82 24.85 -6.65 34.46
CA SER A 82 26.26 -6.74 34.81
C SER A 82 26.48 -7.78 35.91
N LEU A 83 27.56 -8.55 35.78
CA LEU A 83 27.96 -9.51 36.81
C LEU A 83 28.31 -8.78 38.11
N THR A 84 28.89 -7.58 38.04
CA THR A 84 29.25 -6.76 39.20
C THR A 84 28.01 -6.31 39.99
N THR A 85 26.99 -5.77 39.33
CA THR A 85 25.73 -5.37 39.97
C THR A 85 24.96 -6.59 40.48
N THR A 86 24.95 -7.68 39.71
CA THR A 86 24.31 -8.94 40.13
C THR A 86 24.98 -9.52 41.36
N LEU A 87 26.31 -9.54 41.40
CA LEU A 87 27.09 -10.03 42.54
C LEU A 87 26.95 -9.09 43.74
N GLN A 88 26.97 -7.76 43.54
CA GLN A 88 26.67 -6.79 44.60
C GLN A 88 25.29 -7.02 45.20
N ASN A 89 24.26 -7.20 44.36
CA ASN A 89 22.88 -7.41 44.82
C ASN A 89 22.68 -8.77 45.48
N GLN A 90 23.32 -9.84 45.00
CA GLN A 90 23.27 -11.16 45.63
C GLN A 90 24.04 -11.17 46.97
N LEU A 91 25.21 -10.53 47.04
CA LEU A 91 25.96 -10.39 48.29
C LEU A 91 25.26 -9.47 49.29
N ASN A 92 24.57 -8.43 48.81
CA ASN A 92 23.72 -7.56 49.62
C ASN A 92 22.42 -8.26 50.07
N GLY A 93 21.86 -9.17 49.28
CA GLY A 93 20.71 -10.01 49.66
C GLY A 93 21.07 -11.14 50.64
N ILE A 94 22.34 -11.57 50.64
CA ILE A 94 22.94 -12.55 51.55
C ILE A 94 23.58 -11.86 52.79
N THR A 95 23.27 -10.59 53.05
CA THR A 95 23.89 -9.84 54.16
C THR A 95 23.59 -10.40 55.55
N ASN A 96 22.48 -11.10 55.77
CA ASN A 96 22.22 -11.72 57.08
C ASN A 96 23.19 -12.90 57.38
N GLY A 97 23.69 -13.59 56.36
CA GLY A 97 24.69 -14.65 56.51
C GLY A 97 26.13 -14.12 56.57
N PHE A 98 26.46 -13.12 55.74
CA PHE A 98 27.82 -12.57 55.63
C PHE A 98 28.18 -11.60 56.76
N GLN A 99 27.24 -10.84 57.32
CA GLN A 99 27.49 -10.00 58.51
C GLN A 99 27.85 -10.82 59.75
N THR A 100 27.34 -12.07 59.83
CA THR A 100 27.68 -13.02 60.91
C THR A 100 29.11 -13.59 60.74
N ILE A 101 29.57 -13.77 59.49
CA ILE A 101 30.93 -14.27 59.20
C ILE A 101 31.97 -13.14 59.32
N MET A 102 31.60 -11.90 59.00
CA MET A 102 32.49 -10.74 59.09
C MET A 102 32.70 -10.25 60.54
N SER A 103 31.78 -10.54 61.48
CA SER A 103 31.96 -10.24 62.91
C SER A 103 33.01 -11.12 63.60
N ASN A 104 33.36 -12.29 63.06
CA ASN A 104 34.31 -13.22 63.68
C ASN A 104 35.73 -13.19 63.06
N VAL A 105 35.94 -12.46 61.96
CA VAL A 105 37.25 -12.44 61.25
C VAL A 105 37.97 -11.09 61.39
N ILE A 106 37.30 -10.02 61.81
CA ILE A 106 37.91 -8.68 61.95
C ILE A 106 38.72 -8.50 63.25
N GLN A 107 38.73 -9.44 64.19
CA GLN A 107 39.52 -9.32 65.43
C GLN A 107 40.89 -10.03 65.45
N ASN A 108 41.34 -10.73 64.40
CA ASN A 108 42.59 -11.53 64.51
C ASN A 108 43.61 -11.44 63.36
N ALA A 109 43.54 -10.46 62.44
CA ALA A 109 44.53 -10.39 61.35
C ALA A 109 44.98 -8.97 61.03
N THR A 110 45.68 -8.33 61.98
CA THR A 110 46.40 -7.07 61.77
C THR A 110 47.91 -7.30 61.77
N SER A 111 48.44 -8.04 60.80
CA SER A 111 49.85 -7.91 60.35
C SER A 111 50.18 -8.94 59.26
N ALA A 112 50.25 -8.50 57.99
CA ALA A 112 51.35 -8.81 57.08
C ALA A 112 51.00 -8.35 55.65
N VAL A 113 51.92 -7.58 55.10
CA VAL A 113 51.86 -6.86 53.84
C VAL A 113 52.15 -7.78 52.65
N ALA A 114 51.48 -7.47 51.53
CA ALA A 114 51.83 -7.69 50.12
C ALA A 114 52.47 -9.03 49.71
N SER A 115 51.71 -9.80 48.92
CA SER A 115 52.10 -10.37 47.61
C SER A 115 51.57 -11.77 47.28
N LEU A 116 50.74 -12.41 48.11
CA LEU A 116 50.25 -13.76 47.82
C LEU A 116 48.77 -14.01 48.22
N PRO A 117 47.77 -13.52 47.44
CA PRO A 117 46.36 -13.76 47.77
C PRO A 117 45.93 -15.23 47.63
N ALA A 118 46.44 -15.96 46.64
CA ALA A 118 45.97 -17.34 46.36
C ALA A 118 46.57 -18.39 47.32
N LEU A 119 47.84 -18.25 47.70
CA LEU A 119 48.57 -19.25 48.51
C LEU A 119 48.30 -19.11 50.03
N ILE A 120 47.92 -17.93 50.51
CA ILE A 120 47.51 -17.72 51.91
C ILE A 120 46.09 -18.25 52.15
N ILE A 121 45.15 -18.04 51.22
CA ILE A 121 43.78 -18.57 51.34
C ILE A 121 43.78 -20.11 51.29
N GLN A 122 44.63 -20.73 50.46
CA GLN A 122 44.75 -22.19 50.43
C GLN A 122 45.28 -22.81 51.74
N ARG A 123 46.08 -22.07 52.53
CA ARG A 123 46.61 -22.56 53.82
C ARG A 123 45.77 -22.17 55.03
N ALA A 124 45.07 -21.05 54.96
CA ALA A 124 44.23 -20.55 56.05
C ALA A 124 42.86 -21.24 56.08
N ASP A 125 42.26 -21.48 54.92
CA ASP A 125 40.98 -22.20 54.81
C ASP A 125 40.78 -22.78 53.39
N PRO A 126 41.15 -24.05 53.15
CA PRO A 126 40.95 -24.69 51.85
C PRO A 126 39.46 -24.79 51.46
N GLY A 127 38.54 -24.70 52.44
CA GLY A 127 37.11 -24.59 52.20
C GLY A 127 36.74 -23.27 51.54
N LEU A 128 37.28 -22.15 52.04
CA LEU A 128 37.07 -20.81 51.46
C LEU A 128 37.67 -20.68 50.06
N TYR A 129 38.85 -21.25 49.83
CA TYR A 129 39.44 -21.26 48.48
C TYR A 129 38.53 -21.98 47.48
N ASN A 130 38.06 -23.19 47.82
CA ASN A 130 37.13 -23.95 46.98
C ASN A 130 35.76 -23.25 46.83
N LEU A 131 35.28 -22.56 47.87
CA LEU A 131 34.05 -21.76 47.79
C LEU A 131 34.20 -20.54 46.89
N LEU A 132 35.36 -19.87 46.92
CA LEU A 132 35.61 -18.71 46.06
C LEU A 132 35.88 -19.14 44.61
N THR A 133 36.70 -20.16 44.37
CA THR A 133 37.00 -20.61 43.00
C THR A 133 35.81 -21.29 42.34
N ASN A 134 35.14 -22.22 43.03
CA ASN A 134 33.95 -22.88 42.47
C ASN A 134 32.72 -21.96 42.51
N GLY A 135 32.60 -21.09 43.52
CA GLY A 135 31.48 -20.14 43.63
C GLY A 135 31.55 -19.02 42.58
N ILE A 136 32.73 -18.50 42.23
CA ILE A 136 32.87 -17.52 41.15
C ILE A 136 32.56 -18.16 39.79
N LEU A 137 33.01 -19.40 39.56
CA LEU A 137 32.70 -20.12 38.33
C LEU A 137 31.20 -20.42 38.22
N GLN A 138 30.57 -20.88 39.31
CA GLN A 138 29.13 -21.12 39.37
C GLN A 138 28.34 -19.83 39.19
N ALA A 139 28.77 -18.72 39.80
CA ALA A 139 28.13 -17.42 39.63
C ALA A 139 28.20 -16.90 38.18
N ARG A 140 29.33 -17.12 37.48
CA ARG A 140 29.44 -16.82 36.05
C ARG A 140 28.49 -17.67 35.22
N LEU A 141 28.48 -18.99 35.43
CA LEU A 141 27.58 -19.90 34.72
C LEU A 141 26.09 -19.58 34.97
N ASP A 142 25.72 -19.24 36.20
CA ASP A 142 24.35 -18.87 36.55
C ASP A 142 23.97 -17.49 36.00
N PHE A 143 24.92 -16.55 35.96
CA PHE A 143 24.74 -15.26 35.29
C PHE A 143 24.54 -15.43 33.78
N ASP A 144 25.39 -16.20 33.10
CA ASP A 144 25.28 -16.50 31.67
C ASP A 144 23.96 -17.21 31.35
N ARG A 145 23.58 -18.19 32.18
CA ARG A 145 22.27 -18.88 32.06
C ARG A 145 21.11 -17.91 32.24
N SER A 146 21.18 -17.01 33.21
CA SER A 146 20.14 -16.00 33.46
C SER A 146 20.01 -15.03 32.29
N LYS A 147 21.15 -14.58 31.73
CA LYS A 147 21.19 -13.72 30.55
C LYS A 147 20.59 -14.40 29.32
N MET A 148 20.95 -15.67 29.06
CA MET A 148 20.35 -16.47 27.98
C MET A 148 18.84 -16.67 28.17
N THR A 149 18.39 -16.88 29.41
CA THR A 149 16.95 -17.03 29.72
C THR A 149 16.21 -15.71 29.51
N CYS A 150 16.78 -14.58 29.93
CA CYS A 150 16.24 -13.24 29.69
C CYS A 150 16.08 -12.98 28.18
N ARG A 151 17.13 -13.25 27.40
CA ARG A 151 17.09 -13.16 25.93
C ARG A 151 16.02 -14.05 25.32
N ALA A 152 15.93 -15.33 25.73
CA ALA A 152 14.92 -16.26 25.21
C ALA A 152 13.47 -15.79 25.50
N ILE A 153 13.22 -15.23 26.69
CA ILE A 153 11.92 -14.67 27.05
C ILE A 153 11.62 -13.40 26.24
N ALA A 154 12.60 -12.49 26.13
CA ALA A 154 12.46 -11.26 25.34
C ALA A 154 12.16 -11.58 23.86
N ASN A 155 12.86 -12.55 23.28
CA ASN A 155 12.65 -13.01 21.91
C ASN A 155 11.22 -13.49 21.69
N ARG A 156 10.72 -14.36 22.57
CA ARG A 156 9.35 -14.88 22.47
C ARG A 156 8.30 -13.78 22.61
N MET A 157 8.58 -12.73 23.38
CA MET A 157 7.69 -11.57 23.49
C MET A 157 7.72 -10.69 22.23
N ALA A 158 8.86 -10.54 21.56
CA ALA A 158 8.96 -9.73 20.35
C ALA A 158 8.47 -10.40 19.08
N ASP A 159 8.56 -11.73 18.97
CA ASP A 159 7.91 -12.48 17.90
C ASP A 159 6.39 -12.25 17.93
N MET A 160 5.82 -12.00 19.11
CA MET A 160 4.41 -11.62 19.27
C MET A 160 4.13 -10.13 19.00
N ALA A 161 5.16 -9.27 18.96
CA ALA A 161 5.04 -7.81 18.88
C ALA A 161 5.56 -7.18 17.57
N GLY A 162 5.76 -7.98 16.52
CA GLY A 162 6.09 -7.47 15.17
C GLY A 162 7.55 -7.64 14.73
N GLY A 163 8.31 -8.55 15.36
CA GLY A 163 9.59 -9.04 14.81
C GLY A 163 10.78 -8.09 14.91
N GLN A 164 10.65 -6.94 15.59
CA GLN A 164 11.71 -5.93 15.72
C GLN A 164 12.99 -6.47 16.38
N LEU A 165 12.87 -7.29 17.43
CA LEU A 165 14.04 -7.91 18.07
C LEU A 165 14.75 -8.92 17.16
N GLY A 166 14.08 -9.42 16.12
CA GLY A 166 14.73 -10.26 15.12
C GLY A 166 15.81 -9.50 14.37
N TRP A 167 15.57 -8.23 14.03
CA TRP A 167 16.53 -7.38 13.32
C TRP A 167 17.74 -7.03 14.18
N ASP A 168 17.52 -6.70 15.46
CA ASP A 168 18.60 -6.44 16.42
C ASP A 168 19.50 -7.68 16.60
N GLN A 169 18.90 -8.86 16.77
CA GLN A 169 19.65 -10.12 16.88
C GLN A 169 20.40 -10.48 15.61
N LEU A 170 19.82 -10.21 14.44
CA LEU A 170 20.50 -10.43 13.17
C LEU A 170 21.75 -9.56 13.06
N ALA A 171 21.66 -8.29 13.49
CA ALA A 171 22.81 -7.37 13.51
C ALA A 171 23.91 -7.88 14.47
N GLU A 172 23.56 -8.25 15.70
CA GLU A 172 24.52 -8.83 16.65
C GLU A 172 25.16 -10.12 16.15
N GLY A 173 24.36 -10.99 15.53
CA GLY A 173 24.84 -12.25 14.96
C GLY A 173 25.85 -12.05 13.83
N MET A 174 25.74 -10.97 13.05
CA MET A 174 26.72 -10.63 12.02
C MET A 174 28.05 -10.16 12.64
N VAL A 175 28.00 -9.34 13.68
CA VAL A 175 29.20 -8.92 14.43
C VAL A 175 29.86 -10.13 15.08
N LEU A 176 29.09 -11.00 15.71
CA LEU A 176 29.60 -12.24 16.30
C LEU A 176 30.26 -13.13 15.25
N LYS A 177 29.66 -13.30 14.06
CA LYS A 177 30.26 -14.05 12.95
C LYS A 177 31.60 -13.47 12.52
N GLN A 178 31.72 -12.14 12.48
CA GLN A 178 32.97 -11.46 12.14
C GLN A 178 34.02 -11.59 13.25
N ALA A 179 33.61 -11.46 14.51
CA ALA A 179 34.49 -11.51 15.66
C ALA A 179 34.97 -12.93 16.00
N VAL A 180 34.17 -13.98 15.74
CA VAL A 180 34.59 -15.39 15.94
C VAL A 180 35.73 -15.79 14.99
N ALA A 181 35.94 -15.06 13.89
CA ALA A 181 37.14 -15.22 13.07
C ALA A 181 38.44 -14.92 13.86
N SER A 182 38.36 -14.22 14.99
CA SER A 182 39.48 -13.91 15.89
C SER A 182 39.84 -15.04 16.88
N THR A 183 39.17 -16.19 16.85
CA THR A 183 39.45 -17.42 17.65
C THR A 183 39.13 -17.35 19.15
N ASP A 184 38.87 -16.17 19.73
CA ASP A 184 38.40 -16.03 21.11
C ASP A 184 36.88 -15.82 21.16
N ALA A 185 36.16 -16.84 21.64
CA ALA A 185 34.71 -16.83 21.72
C ALA A 185 34.17 -15.84 22.77
N VAL A 186 34.94 -15.54 23.82
CA VAL A 186 34.49 -14.62 24.88
C VAL A 186 34.62 -13.19 24.39
N SER A 187 35.78 -12.82 23.83
CA SER A 187 35.97 -11.49 23.26
C SER A 187 35.01 -11.22 22.10
N ALA A 188 34.71 -12.23 21.28
CA ALA A 188 33.76 -12.09 20.18
C ALA A 188 32.32 -11.83 20.65
N ILE A 189 31.91 -12.43 21.77
CA ILE A 189 30.61 -12.15 22.39
C ILE A 189 30.61 -10.74 22.99
N GLU A 190 31.67 -10.34 23.68
CA GLU A 190 31.77 -8.98 24.26
C GLU A 190 31.75 -7.89 23.17
N GLU A 191 32.42 -8.11 22.03
CA GLU A 191 32.41 -7.19 20.89
C GLU A 191 31.04 -7.10 20.22
N ALA A 192 30.36 -8.23 20.01
CA ALA A 192 29.00 -8.25 19.48
C ALA A 192 28.01 -7.53 20.41
N GLU A 193 28.14 -7.73 21.72
CA GLU A 193 27.32 -7.05 22.73
C GLU A 193 27.64 -5.54 22.82
N ALA A 194 28.90 -5.15 22.63
CA ALA A 194 29.31 -3.75 22.62
C ALA A 194 28.79 -3.00 21.38
N SER A 195 28.63 -3.68 20.24
CA SER A 195 28.07 -3.09 19.01
C SER A 195 26.62 -2.63 19.21
N ARG A 196 25.83 -3.33 20.03
CA ARG A 196 24.42 -2.99 20.34
C ARG A 196 23.55 -2.75 19.09
N GLY A 197 23.82 -3.50 18.02
CA GLY A 197 23.13 -3.37 16.73
C GLY A 197 23.51 -2.12 15.92
N ASN A 198 24.52 -1.35 16.33
CA ASN A 198 24.95 -0.15 15.61
C ASN A 198 25.63 -0.46 14.27
N ASP A 199 26.12 -1.68 14.06
CA ASP A 199 26.71 -2.09 12.77
C ASP A 199 25.68 -2.42 11.69
N GLY A 200 24.40 -2.56 12.06
CA GLY A 200 23.32 -2.87 11.12
C GLY A 200 23.35 -4.32 10.65
N VAL A 201 22.56 -4.59 9.61
CA VAL A 201 22.52 -5.89 8.93
C VAL A 201 22.95 -5.74 7.49
N ALA A 202 23.63 -6.74 6.94
CA ALA A 202 23.92 -6.83 5.51
C ALA A 202 22.59 -6.79 4.74
N TRP A 203 22.49 -5.85 3.81
CA TRP A 203 21.28 -5.52 3.10
C TRP A 203 21.52 -5.47 1.58
N VAL A 204 20.51 -5.03 0.82
CA VAL A 204 20.52 -5.00 -0.64
C VAL A 204 21.82 -4.39 -1.19
N GLY A 205 22.49 -5.13 -2.08
CA GLY A 205 23.75 -4.67 -2.69
C GLY A 205 25.01 -4.87 -1.83
N GLY A 206 24.88 -5.51 -0.67
CA GLY A 206 26.01 -5.95 0.16
C GLY A 206 26.52 -4.94 1.19
N GLY A 207 25.94 -3.73 1.24
CA GLY A 207 26.20 -2.77 2.32
C GLY A 207 25.33 -3.06 3.55
N ASN A 208 25.73 -2.55 4.73
CA ASN A 208 24.90 -2.65 5.93
C ASN A 208 23.84 -1.54 5.98
N ALA A 209 22.66 -1.88 6.52
CA ALA A 209 21.57 -0.95 6.77
C ALA A 209 20.98 -1.13 8.18
N GLY A 210 20.30 -0.11 8.68
CA GLY A 210 19.63 -0.08 9.98
C GLY A 210 20.51 0.33 11.15
N GLY A 211 21.84 0.29 11.01
CA GLY A 211 22.80 0.68 12.04
C GLY A 211 22.91 2.20 12.27
N SER A 212 23.84 2.59 13.14
CA SER A 212 24.10 3.99 13.47
C SER A 212 24.73 4.71 12.27
N GLY A 213 24.13 5.84 11.86
CA GLY A 213 24.56 6.58 10.66
C GLY A 213 24.26 5.89 9.33
N GLN A 214 23.54 4.76 9.34
CA GLN A 214 23.13 4.03 8.15
C GLN A 214 21.69 4.39 7.72
N ALA A 215 21.38 4.13 6.45
CA ALA A 215 20.01 4.19 5.95
C ALA A 215 19.13 3.14 6.68
N PRO A 216 17.84 3.42 6.92
CA PRO A 216 16.94 2.43 7.49
C PRO A 216 16.75 1.26 6.50
N ILE A 217 16.41 0.10 7.04
CA ILE A 217 16.03 -1.07 6.25
C ILE A 217 14.59 -0.85 5.79
N ARG A 218 14.38 -0.67 4.49
CA ARG A 218 13.05 -0.48 3.89
C ARG A 218 12.68 -1.73 3.12
N VAL A 219 11.80 -2.55 3.69
CA VAL A 219 11.54 -3.88 3.15
C VAL A 219 10.83 -3.79 1.82
N VAL A 220 9.81 -2.94 1.69
CA VAL A 220 9.06 -2.84 0.43
C VAL A 220 9.89 -2.10 -0.62
N GLY A 221 10.43 -0.93 -0.26
CA GLY A 221 11.14 -0.06 -1.18
C GLY A 221 12.45 -0.65 -1.69
N ASP A 222 13.33 -1.09 -0.79
CA ASP A 222 14.66 -1.59 -1.20
C ASP A 222 14.56 -2.91 -1.97
N VAL A 223 13.61 -3.79 -1.60
CA VAL A 223 13.37 -5.05 -2.33
C VAL A 223 12.73 -4.77 -3.69
N THR A 224 11.80 -3.82 -3.79
CA THR A 224 11.22 -3.41 -5.07
C THR A 224 12.28 -2.83 -6.00
N ARG A 225 13.14 -1.94 -5.48
CA ARG A 225 14.28 -1.39 -6.22
C ARG A 225 15.22 -2.49 -6.71
N ALA A 226 15.61 -3.41 -5.83
CA ALA A 226 16.45 -4.54 -6.19
C ALA A 226 15.79 -5.38 -7.29
N GLY A 227 14.52 -5.73 -7.11
CA GLY A 227 13.75 -6.50 -8.08
C GLY A 227 13.63 -5.82 -9.43
N TYR A 228 13.37 -4.51 -9.46
CA TYR A 228 13.28 -3.72 -10.69
C TYR A 228 14.61 -3.76 -11.45
N ASN A 229 15.72 -3.58 -10.74
CA ASN A 229 17.04 -3.62 -11.33
C ASN A 229 17.41 -5.02 -11.82
N LEU A 230 17.13 -6.07 -11.05
CA LEU A 230 17.37 -7.46 -11.43
C LEU A 230 16.58 -7.86 -12.68
N LEU A 231 15.30 -7.48 -12.77
CA LEU A 231 14.47 -7.69 -13.96
C LEU A 231 14.98 -6.94 -15.20
N ASN A 232 15.75 -5.87 -14.98
CA ASN A 232 16.36 -5.08 -16.04
C ASN A 232 17.83 -5.42 -16.31
N GLY A 233 18.40 -6.42 -15.63
CA GLY A 233 19.80 -6.82 -15.81
C GLY A 233 20.81 -5.80 -15.28
N ARG A 234 20.44 -5.03 -14.25
CA ARG A 234 21.25 -3.97 -13.64
C ARG A 234 21.71 -4.37 -12.24
N SER A 235 22.65 -3.59 -11.68
CA SER A 235 23.03 -3.73 -10.27
C SER A 235 21.83 -3.46 -9.37
N ALA A 236 21.68 -4.24 -8.29
CA ALA A 236 20.54 -4.13 -7.37
C ALA A 236 20.34 -2.72 -6.79
N THR A 237 21.41 -1.95 -6.63
CA THR A 237 21.42 -0.61 -6.03
C THR A 237 21.45 0.54 -7.04
N ASP A 238 21.37 0.26 -8.34
CA ASP A 238 21.34 1.30 -9.36
C ASP A 238 20.10 2.19 -9.18
N SER A 239 20.28 3.52 -9.20
CA SER A 239 19.22 4.51 -9.04
C SER A 239 18.86 5.23 -10.33
N SER A 240 19.65 5.05 -11.40
CA SER A 240 19.48 5.82 -12.63
C SER A 240 18.21 5.40 -13.40
N PRO A 241 17.50 6.34 -14.04
CA PRO A 241 16.34 6.02 -14.88
C PRO A 241 16.74 5.21 -16.11
N ILE A 242 15.77 4.47 -16.69
CA ILE A 242 15.94 3.75 -17.97
C ILE A 242 15.19 4.55 -19.04
N ASP A 243 15.90 5.04 -20.04
CA ASP A 243 15.28 5.71 -21.17
C ASP A 243 14.49 4.74 -22.06
N SER A 244 13.57 5.27 -22.86
CA SER A 244 12.66 4.46 -23.69
C SER A 244 13.39 3.60 -24.72
N ALA A 245 14.54 4.05 -25.25
CA ALA A 245 15.31 3.28 -26.23
C ALA A 245 16.02 2.10 -25.56
N THR A 246 16.63 2.32 -24.38
CA THR A 246 17.28 1.26 -23.60
C THR A 246 16.26 0.28 -23.02
N CYS A 247 15.05 0.74 -22.68
CA CYS A 247 14.00 -0.09 -22.11
C CYS A 247 13.66 -1.31 -22.97
N GLY A 248 13.75 -1.19 -24.30
CA GLY A 248 13.65 -2.34 -25.22
C GLY A 248 12.35 -3.14 -25.04
N HIS A 249 11.24 -2.46 -24.80
CA HIS A 249 9.91 -3.03 -24.56
C HIS A 249 9.77 -3.94 -23.32
N ARG A 250 10.69 -3.85 -22.36
CA ARG A 250 10.55 -4.55 -21.08
C ARG A 250 9.44 -3.90 -20.25
N LEU A 251 8.52 -4.72 -19.76
CA LEU A 251 7.33 -4.26 -19.01
C LEU A 251 7.70 -3.45 -17.75
N SER A 252 8.80 -3.82 -17.07
CA SER A 252 9.30 -3.13 -15.87
C SER A 252 9.54 -1.65 -16.11
N CYS A 253 10.36 -1.30 -17.11
CA CYS A 253 10.71 0.10 -17.41
C CYS A 253 9.62 0.86 -18.19
N GLN A 254 8.68 0.15 -18.82
CA GLN A 254 7.49 0.78 -19.40
C GLN A 254 6.49 1.21 -18.32
N ALA A 255 6.35 0.42 -17.26
CA ALA A 255 5.46 0.74 -16.15
C ALA A 255 6.05 1.82 -15.23
N TRP A 256 7.36 1.76 -14.95
CA TRP A 256 8.07 2.72 -14.13
C TRP A 256 9.37 3.15 -14.81
N PRO A 257 9.58 4.45 -15.09
CA PRO A 257 10.76 4.92 -15.81
C PRO A 257 12.06 4.80 -14.99
N SER A 258 11.97 4.65 -13.68
CA SER A 258 13.12 4.55 -12.77
C SER A 258 12.85 3.55 -11.64
N PRO A 259 13.92 3.03 -11.00
CA PRO A 259 13.78 2.24 -9.79
C PRO A 259 13.07 3.02 -8.66
N ASP A 260 13.31 4.32 -8.56
CA ASP A 260 12.62 5.19 -7.58
C ASP A 260 11.11 5.24 -7.84
N ALA A 261 10.67 5.34 -9.11
CA ALA A 261 9.26 5.35 -9.45
C ALA A 261 8.57 4.00 -9.12
N ALA A 262 9.30 2.88 -9.23
CA ALA A 262 8.80 1.57 -8.83
C ALA A 262 8.68 1.47 -7.30
N GLU A 263 9.68 1.94 -6.56
CA GLU A 263 9.68 2.01 -5.10
C GLU A 263 8.54 2.91 -4.57
N ASP A 264 8.38 4.10 -5.12
CA ASP A 264 7.32 5.04 -4.71
C ASP A 264 5.94 4.44 -4.95
N TRP A 265 5.74 3.78 -6.09
CA TRP A 265 4.47 3.12 -6.40
C TRP A 265 4.19 1.96 -5.44
N ALA A 266 5.18 1.11 -5.17
CA ALA A 266 5.06 -0.01 -4.24
C ALA A 266 4.77 0.47 -2.81
N THR A 267 5.50 1.49 -2.35
CA THR A 267 5.32 2.08 -1.02
C THR A 267 3.96 2.75 -0.87
N ARG A 268 3.45 3.39 -1.92
CA ARG A 268 2.08 3.95 -1.89
C ARG A 268 1.02 2.87 -1.79
N VAL A 269 1.15 1.77 -2.53
CA VAL A 269 0.15 0.69 -2.52
C VAL A 269 0.20 -0.11 -1.23
N LEU A 270 1.37 -0.65 -0.87
CA LEU A 270 1.55 -1.61 0.22
C LEU A 270 1.85 -0.93 1.56
N GLY A 271 2.41 0.28 1.51
CA GLY A 271 3.03 0.92 2.66
C GLY A 271 4.50 0.58 2.77
N GLU A 272 5.10 0.98 3.89
CA GLU A 272 6.49 0.67 4.21
C GLU A 272 6.65 0.46 5.71
N GLN A 273 7.55 -0.44 6.08
CA GLN A 273 8.01 -0.61 7.44
C GLN A 273 9.53 -0.42 7.47
N GLU A 274 9.95 0.78 7.90
CA GLU A 274 11.34 1.11 8.12
C GLU A 274 11.82 0.47 9.43
N GLN A 275 12.90 -0.31 9.35
CA GLN A 275 13.54 -0.92 10.51
C GLN A 275 14.93 -0.35 10.75
N ARG A 276 15.26 -0.15 12.01
CA ARG A 276 16.60 0.23 12.48
C ARG A 276 17.03 -0.65 13.63
N THR A 277 18.33 -0.91 13.71
CA THR A 277 18.96 -1.74 14.75
C THR A 277 19.83 -0.92 15.70
N CYS A 278 20.10 0.35 15.41
CA CYS A 278 20.86 1.24 16.30
C CYS A 278 20.24 1.37 17.71
N ASP A 279 21.08 1.56 18.72
CA ASP A 279 20.66 1.57 20.14
C ASP A 279 19.77 2.78 20.49
N SER A 280 20.15 3.97 20.02
CA SER A 280 19.53 5.25 20.37
C SER A 280 18.72 5.86 19.22
N CYS A 281 17.93 5.05 18.51
CA CYS A 281 17.15 5.50 17.38
C CYS A 281 15.71 4.98 17.41
N GLU A 282 14.84 5.63 16.64
CA GLU A 282 13.49 5.14 16.40
C GLU A 282 13.56 3.82 15.63
N LYS A 283 13.27 2.74 16.35
CA LYS A 283 13.47 1.35 15.90
C LYS A 283 12.59 0.96 14.73
N THR A 284 11.32 1.33 14.78
CA THR A 284 10.34 1.02 13.74
C THR A 284 9.55 2.27 13.39
N ARG A 285 9.48 2.57 12.10
CA ARG A 285 8.61 3.60 11.54
C ARG A 285 7.79 3.00 10.42
N THR A 286 6.49 3.19 10.46
CA THR A 286 5.55 2.60 9.51
C THR A 286 4.83 3.68 8.73
N VAL A 287 4.71 3.47 7.42
CA VAL A 287 3.88 4.25 6.52
C VAL A 287 2.76 3.33 6.02
N PRO A 288 1.49 3.61 6.34
CA PRO A 288 0.40 2.80 5.82
C PRO A 288 0.28 2.92 4.29
N GLY A 289 -0.02 1.79 3.63
CA GLY A 289 -0.39 1.77 2.21
C GLY A 289 -1.80 2.30 1.99
N VAL A 290 -2.03 2.91 0.84
CA VAL A 290 -3.35 3.40 0.41
C VAL A 290 -4.13 2.36 -0.41
N GLY A 291 -3.47 1.28 -0.83
CA GLY A 291 -4.02 0.27 -1.73
C GLY A 291 -4.02 0.67 -3.21
N LEU A 292 -4.65 -0.15 -4.04
CA LEU A 292 -4.79 -0.05 -5.49
C LEU A 292 -5.94 0.87 -5.90
N THR A 293 -7.03 0.94 -5.13
CA THR A 293 -8.20 1.77 -5.48
C THR A 293 -7.87 3.25 -5.73
N PRO A 294 -7.04 3.92 -4.91
CA PRO A 294 -6.64 5.30 -5.17
C PRO A 294 -5.73 5.44 -6.39
N MET A 295 -4.90 4.43 -6.67
CA MET A 295 -4.10 4.40 -7.91
C MET A 295 -5.01 4.35 -9.15
N ILE A 296 -6.14 3.64 -9.06
CA ILE A 296 -7.11 3.56 -10.16
C ILE A 296 -7.80 4.90 -10.39
N GLN A 297 -8.11 5.64 -9.32
CA GLN A 297 -8.68 6.98 -9.44
C GLN A 297 -7.71 7.95 -10.15
N GLU A 298 -6.44 7.96 -9.77
CA GLU A 298 -5.41 8.83 -10.39
C GLU A 298 -5.18 8.48 -11.87
N GLU A 299 -5.10 7.18 -12.19
CA GLU A 299 -5.04 6.73 -13.59
C GLU A 299 -6.33 7.09 -14.32
N TYR A 300 -7.50 6.95 -13.71
CA TYR A 300 -8.78 7.30 -14.33
C TYR A 300 -8.83 8.76 -14.76
N GLU A 301 -8.41 9.69 -13.91
CA GLU A 301 -8.39 11.11 -14.23
C GLU A 301 -7.48 11.39 -15.43
N THR A 302 -6.28 10.81 -15.42
CA THR A 302 -5.29 10.94 -16.51
C THR A 302 -5.81 10.36 -17.82
N ARG A 303 -6.34 9.12 -17.81
CA ARG A 303 -6.84 8.45 -19.01
C ARG A 303 -8.12 9.09 -19.55
N PHE A 304 -8.99 9.58 -18.67
CA PHE A 304 -10.20 10.27 -19.06
C PHE A 304 -9.90 11.59 -19.77
N GLU A 305 -8.93 12.36 -19.28
CA GLU A 305 -8.47 13.58 -19.94
C GLU A 305 -7.89 13.27 -21.34
N ALA A 306 -6.99 12.31 -21.45
CA ALA A 306 -6.44 11.89 -22.75
C ALA A 306 -7.52 11.43 -23.73
N LEU A 307 -8.50 10.63 -23.27
CA LEU A 307 -9.63 10.19 -24.08
C LEU A 307 -10.53 11.35 -24.50
N ARG A 308 -10.86 12.26 -23.59
CA ARG A 308 -11.68 13.45 -23.87
C ARG A 308 -11.03 14.33 -24.94
N ASP A 309 -9.73 14.56 -24.83
CA ASP A 309 -9.01 15.42 -25.76
C ASP A 309 -8.94 14.79 -27.17
N LEU A 310 -8.82 13.47 -27.24
CA LEU A 310 -8.94 12.72 -28.50
C LEU A 310 -10.36 12.79 -29.06
N VAL A 311 -11.41 12.60 -28.26
CA VAL A 311 -12.80 12.63 -28.73
C VAL A 311 -13.19 14.03 -29.21
N THR A 312 -12.87 15.07 -28.46
CA THR A 312 -13.15 16.47 -28.82
C THR A 312 -12.29 16.98 -29.99
N GLY A 313 -11.20 16.27 -30.32
CA GLY A 313 -10.27 16.66 -31.37
C GLY A 313 -9.27 17.73 -30.95
N ALA A 314 -9.15 18.02 -29.64
CA ALA A 314 -8.10 18.87 -29.09
C ALA A 314 -6.71 18.27 -29.34
N THR A 315 -6.60 16.94 -29.31
CA THR A 315 -5.40 16.20 -29.72
C THR A 315 -5.67 15.35 -30.96
N PRO A 316 -4.71 15.25 -31.90
CA PRO A 316 -4.85 14.40 -33.07
C PRO A 316 -4.75 12.92 -32.69
N THR A 317 -5.46 12.04 -33.41
CA THR A 317 -5.40 10.58 -33.23
C THR A 317 -4.12 9.98 -33.84
N THR A 318 -2.96 10.38 -33.31
CA THR A 318 -1.66 9.78 -33.61
C THR A 318 -1.47 8.49 -32.81
N PHE A 319 -0.51 7.65 -33.20
CA PHE A 319 -0.21 6.41 -32.48
C PHE A 319 0.19 6.68 -31.01
N GLU A 320 0.98 7.73 -30.78
CA GLU A 320 1.45 8.12 -29.45
C GLU A 320 0.29 8.56 -28.54
N ASN A 321 -0.58 9.46 -29.00
CA ASN A 321 -1.72 9.93 -28.21
C ASN A 321 -2.74 8.81 -27.94
N LEU A 322 -2.93 7.88 -28.88
CA LEU A 322 -3.79 6.71 -28.69
C LEU A 322 -3.20 5.74 -27.66
N ALA A 323 -1.88 5.57 -27.63
CA ALA A 323 -1.19 4.76 -26.64
C ALA A 323 -1.28 5.38 -25.23
N GLU A 324 -1.23 6.71 -25.13
CA GLU A 324 -1.43 7.44 -23.87
C GLU A 324 -2.87 7.31 -23.33
N ALA A 325 -3.87 7.25 -24.21
CA ALA A 325 -5.25 7.03 -23.80
C ALA A 325 -5.60 5.56 -23.46
N GLY A 326 -4.72 4.61 -23.81
CA GLY A 326 -4.95 3.17 -23.65
C GLY A 326 -3.92 2.47 -22.77
N THR A 327 -3.96 1.15 -22.80
CA THR A 327 -2.94 0.26 -22.18
C THR A 327 -2.51 -0.81 -23.16
N ALA A 328 -1.49 -1.60 -22.80
CA ALA A 328 -1.05 -2.71 -23.64
C ALA A 328 -2.13 -3.80 -23.77
N SER A 329 -2.88 -4.08 -22.70
CA SER A 329 -4.01 -5.03 -22.69
C SER A 329 -5.30 -4.46 -23.29
N LEU A 330 -5.52 -3.15 -23.17
CA LEU A 330 -6.70 -2.47 -23.70
C LEU A 330 -6.28 -1.28 -24.59
N PRO A 331 -5.82 -1.55 -25.83
CA PRO A 331 -5.39 -0.49 -26.75
C PRO A 331 -6.58 0.30 -27.27
N ILE A 332 -6.47 1.63 -27.25
CA ILE A 332 -7.46 2.52 -27.86
C ILE A 332 -7.07 2.74 -29.32
N THR A 333 -7.99 2.47 -30.24
CA THR A 333 -7.76 2.63 -31.67
C THR A 333 -8.48 3.86 -32.20
N ARG A 334 -8.04 4.36 -33.36
CA ARG A 334 -8.75 5.45 -34.05
C ARG A 334 -10.23 5.12 -34.27
N GLY A 335 -10.54 3.88 -34.66
CA GLY A 335 -11.93 3.46 -34.89
C GLY A 335 -12.80 3.54 -33.63
N VAL A 336 -12.23 3.26 -32.44
CA VAL A 336 -12.94 3.44 -31.17
C VAL A 336 -13.22 4.92 -30.91
N ILE A 337 -12.24 5.80 -31.16
CA ILE A 337 -12.43 7.26 -31.00
C ILE A 337 -13.46 7.80 -31.99
N GLU A 338 -13.41 7.38 -33.26
CA GLU A 338 -14.38 7.79 -34.28
C GLU A 338 -15.80 7.30 -33.94
N ALA A 339 -15.94 6.03 -33.54
CA ALA A 339 -17.23 5.52 -33.08
C ALA A 339 -17.75 6.30 -31.86
N LEU A 340 -16.87 6.62 -30.90
CA LEU A 340 -17.25 7.37 -29.71
C LEU A 340 -17.67 8.81 -30.01
N ARG A 341 -17.09 9.45 -31.04
CA ARG A 341 -17.51 10.78 -31.51
C ARG A 341 -18.90 10.79 -32.14
N ASP A 342 -19.29 9.68 -32.77
CA ASP A 342 -20.59 9.53 -33.43
C ASP A 342 -21.72 9.15 -32.43
N GLU A 343 -21.38 8.76 -31.20
CA GLU A 343 -22.33 8.37 -30.17
C GLU A 343 -22.97 9.57 -29.45
N PRO A 344 -24.31 9.61 -29.28
CA PRO A 344 -24.98 10.66 -28.50
C PRO A 344 -24.59 10.63 -27.02
N ASP A 345 -24.32 9.44 -26.47
CA ASP A 345 -23.96 9.23 -25.05
C ASP A 345 -22.43 9.22 -24.82
N GLN A 346 -21.66 9.90 -25.68
CA GLN A 346 -20.20 9.87 -25.70
C GLN A 346 -19.52 10.15 -24.35
N ASP A 347 -20.06 11.06 -23.50
CA ASP A 347 -19.43 11.40 -22.21
C ASP A 347 -19.47 10.20 -21.24
N ILE A 348 -20.59 9.48 -21.18
CA ILE A 348 -20.74 8.32 -20.29
C ILE A 348 -19.92 7.14 -20.80
N LEU A 349 -19.95 6.92 -22.11
CA LEU A 349 -19.14 5.88 -22.75
C LEU A 349 -17.64 6.16 -22.59
N ALA A 350 -17.20 7.42 -22.73
CA ALA A 350 -15.82 7.84 -22.51
C ALA A 350 -15.40 7.63 -21.05
N ARG A 351 -16.25 8.01 -20.08
CA ARG A 351 -15.99 7.78 -18.64
C ARG A 351 -15.91 6.30 -18.32
N ARG A 352 -16.82 5.49 -18.87
CA ARG A 352 -16.79 4.05 -18.66
C ARG A 352 -15.51 3.44 -19.23
N LEU A 353 -15.18 3.77 -20.48
CA LEU A 353 -13.97 3.30 -21.16
C LEU A 353 -12.72 3.71 -20.38
N ALA A 354 -12.60 4.98 -19.97
CA ALA A 354 -11.51 5.45 -19.13
C ALA A 354 -11.39 4.67 -17.82
N SER A 355 -12.52 4.33 -17.19
CA SER A 355 -12.53 3.55 -15.95
C SER A 355 -12.02 2.11 -16.15
N GLU A 356 -12.30 1.50 -17.30
CA GLU A 356 -11.80 0.16 -17.64
C GLU A 356 -10.31 0.18 -18.03
N VAL A 357 -9.89 1.21 -18.79
CA VAL A 357 -8.46 1.41 -19.12
C VAL A 357 -7.64 1.65 -17.85
N ALA A 358 -8.11 2.49 -16.93
CA ALA A 358 -7.43 2.78 -15.68
C ALA A 358 -7.30 1.55 -14.78
N LEU A 359 -8.39 0.79 -14.64
CA LEU A 359 -8.36 -0.49 -13.93
C LEU A 359 -7.35 -1.46 -14.56
N SER A 360 -7.35 -1.56 -15.89
CA SER A 360 -6.39 -2.41 -16.62
C SER A 360 -4.95 -1.97 -16.36
N SER A 361 -4.67 -0.66 -16.40
CA SER A 361 -3.33 -0.10 -16.17
C SER A 361 -2.81 -0.42 -14.76
N VAL A 362 -3.65 -0.22 -13.74
CA VAL A 362 -3.26 -0.50 -12.35
C VAL A 362 -3.08 -1.99 -12.10
N LEU A 363 -3.95 -2.84 -12.66
CA LEU A 363 -3.80 -4.29 -12.54
C LEU A 363 -2.52 -4.80 -13.22
N GLU A 364 -2.17 -4.25 -14.39
CA GLU A 364 -0.89 -4.53 -15.05
C GLU A 364 0.30 -4.16 -14.15
N LYS A 365 0.28 -2.96 -13.57
CA LYS A 365 1.31 -2.48 -12.61
C LYS A 365 1.36 -3.34 -11.35
N ALA A 366 0.23 -3.76 -10.81
CA ALA A 366 0.14 -4.61 -9.62
C ALA A 366 0.71 -6.02 -9.85
N LEU A 367 0.33 -6.67 -10.95
CA LEU A 367 0.88 -7.98 -11.34
C LEU A 367 2.38 -7.90 -11.62
N LEU A 368 2.82 -6.79 -12.21
CA LEU A 368 4.22 -6.53 -12.43
C LEU A 368 4.97 -6.29 -11.11
N LEU A 369 4.39 -5.56 -10.15
CA LEU A 369 4.97 -5.36 -8.82
C LEU A 369 5.16 -6.70 -8.11
N GLN A 370 4.18 -7.61 -8.20
CA GLN A 370 4.32 -8.95 -7.64
C GLN A 370 5.55 -9.67 -8.19
N ARG A 371 5.78 -9.60 -9.52
CA ARG A 371 6.99 -10.17 -10.16
C ARG A 371 8.26 -9.46 -9.71
N THR A 372 8.21 -8.14 -9.56
CA THR A 372 9.32 -7.31 -9.08
C THR A 372 9.71 -7.70 -7.65
N LEU A 373 8.75 -7.80 -6.72
CA LEU A 373 8.99 -8.24 -5.35
C LEU A 373 9.58 -9.66 -5.31
N LEU A 374 9.03 -10.58 -6.11
CA LEU A 374 9.57 -11.95 -6.21
C LEU A 374 11.01 -11.97 -6.74
N ALA A 375 11.37 -11.11 -7.70
CA ALA A 375 12.74 -10.96 -8.17
C ALA A 375 13.65 -10.36 -7.10
N GLY A 376 13.19 -9.32 -6.40
CA GLY A 376 13.92 -8.68 -5.31
C GLY A 376 14.21 -9.64 -4.15
N ARG A 377 13.27 -10.52 -3.82
CA ARG A 377 13.46 -11.61 -2.84
C ARG A 377 14.60 -12.57 -3.19
N LYS A 378 15.03 -12.62 -4.46
CA LYS A 378 16.15 -13.45 -4.93
C LYS A 378 17.48 -12.70 -4.92
N GLU A 379 17.52 -11.43 -4.53
CA GLU A 379 18.78 -10.74 -4.25
C GLU A 379 19.50 -11.48 -3.10
N PRO A 380 20.82 -11.76 -3.19
CA PRO A 380 21.49 -12.66 -2.25
C PRO A 380 21.39 -12.29 -0.76
N ASN A 381 21.43 -11.01 -0.43
CA ASN A 381 21.37 -10.52 0.95
C ASN A 381 19.93 -10.58 1.48
N VAL A 382 18.93 -10.30 0.63
CA VAL A 382 17.51 -10.48 0.96
C VAL A 382 17.15 -11.96 1.09
N ALA A 383 17.69 -12.81 0.21
CA ALA A 383 17.47 -14.26 0.19
C ALA A 383 18.06 -14.96 1.43
N ALA A 384 19.18 -14.45 1.95
CA ALA A 384 19.81 -14.95 3.17
C ALA A 384 19.13 -14.47 4.47
N ASN A 385 18.19 -13.53 4.39
CA ASN A 385 17.52 -12.93 5.53
C ASN A 385 16.07 -13.41 5.64
N GLN A 386 15.79 -14.30 6.59
CA GLN A 386 14.45 -14.87 6.77
C GLN A 386 13.40 -13.82 7.16
N LEU A 387 13.77 -12.80 7.95
CA LEU A 387 12.86 -11.73 8.34
C LEU A 387 12.39 -10.93 7.12
N ALA A 388 13.33 -10.65 6.19
CA ALA A 388 13.01 -10.02 4.92
C ALA A 388 12.13 -10.93 4.04
N GLN A 389 12.43 -12.24 3.96
CA GLN A 389 11.61 -13.19 3.21
C GLN A 389 10.17 -13.25 3.69
N ASP A 390 9.97 -13.32 5.01
CA ASP A 390 8.65 -13.42 5.61
C ASP A 390 7.87 -12.12 5.44
N ALA A 391 8.54 -10.97 5.62
CA ALA A 391 7.93 -9.66 5.41
C ALA A 391 7.49 -9.48 3.95
N VAL A 392 8.36 -9.73 2.97
CA VAL A 392 7.98 -9.60 1.55
C VAL A 392 6.90 -10.61 1.16
N SER A 393 6.87 -11.81 1.76
CA SER A 393 5.79 -12.77 1.53
C SER A 393 4.44 -12.21 1.99
N ARG A 394 4.36 -11.63 3.21
CA ARG A 394 3.14 -11.00 3.71
C ARG A 394 2.66 -9.89 2.78
N GLU A 395 3.57 -9.00 2.36
CA GLU A 395 3.22 -7.89 1.45
C GLU A 395 2.76 -8.40 0.08
N SER A 396 3.36 -9.48 -0.43
CA SER A 396 2.94 -10.11 -1.69
C SER A 396 1.56 -10.76 -1.59
N ASP A 397 1.23 -11.36 -0.44
CA ASP A 397 -0.07 -11.97 -0.18
C ASP A 397 -1.16 -10.91 -0.04
N LEU A 398 -0.87 -9.79 0.63
CA LEU A 398 -1.76 -8.62 0.73
C LEU A 398 -2.07 -8.04 -0.66
N LEU A 399 -1.04 -7.86 -1.50
CA LEU A 399 -1.23 -7.41 -2.88
C LEU A 399 -2.12 -8.36 -3.69
N ALA A 400 -1.90 -9.67 -3.56
CA ALA A 400 -2.69 -10.69 -4.25
C ALA A 400 -4.16 -10.66 -3.81
N GLN A 401 -4.42 -10.49 -2.51
CA GLN A 401 -5.77 -10.34 -1.98
C GLN A 401 -6.44 -9.06 -2.52
N GLU A 402 -5.71 -7.95 -2.62
CA GLU A 402 -6.27 -6.71 -3.15
C GLU A 402 -6.63 -6.82 -4.64
N ILE A 403 -5.78 -7.47 -5.44
CA ILE A 403 -6.07 -7.78 -6.85
C ILE A 403 -7.34 -8.64 -6.97
N ASP A 404 -7.49 -9.67 -6.13
CA ASP A 404 -8.67 -10.54 -6.14
C ASP A 404 -9.95 -9.81 -5.71
N ASN A 405 -9.85 -8.92 -4.72
CA ASN A 405 -10.95 -8.06 -4.31
C ASN A 405 -11.42 -7.14 -5.44
N LEU A 406 -10.50 -6.50 -6.17
CA LEU A 406 -10.83 -5.65 -7.33
C LEU A 406 -11.49 -6.44 -8.46
N LYS A 407 -10.98 -7.63 -8.75
CA LYS A 407 -11.57 -8.54 -9.74
C LYS A 407 -13.00 -8.90 -9.34
N THR A 408 -13.19 -9.32 -8.09
CA THR A 408 -14.50 -9.70 -7.54
C THR A 408 -15.46 -8.52 -7.58
N GLU A 409 -15.02 -7.30 -7.24
CA GLU A 409 -15.86 -6.10 -7.33
C GLU A 409 -16.31 -5.82 -8.78
N LEU A 410 -15.40 -5.90 -9.75
CA LEU A 410 -15.71 -5.70 -11.17
C LEU A 410 -16.76 -6.71 -11.66
N GLU A 411 -16.58 -7.99 -11.33
CA GLU A 411 -17.50 -9.07 -11.70
C GLU A 411 -18.90 -8.86 -11.10
N LEU A 412 -18.96 -8.55 -9.79
CA LEU A 412 -20.21 -8.26 -9.09
C LEU A 412 -20.94 -7.05 -9.69
N ARG A 413 -20.24 -5.97 -10.02
CA ARG A 413 -20.86 -4.78 -10.63
C ARG A 413 -21.45 -5.08 -12.02
N ARG A 414 -20.73 -5.83 -12.84
CA ARG A 414 -21.22 -6.27 -14.16
C ARG A 414 -22.48 -7.14 -14.02
N GLU A 415 -22.48 -8.08 -13.09
CA GLU A 415 -23.63 -8.94 -12.84
C GLU A 415 -24.85 -8.14 -12.32
N LEU A 416 -24.66 -7.24 -11.36
CA LEU A 416 -25.76 -6.43 -10.81
C LEU A 416 -26.39 -5.50 -11.85
N ALA A 417 -25.58 -4.89 -12.73
CA ALA A 417 -26.07 -4.03 -13.79
C ALA A 417 -26.85 -4.80 -14.88
N ALA A 418 -26.44 -6.03 -15.21
CA ALA A 418 -27.05 -6.86 -16.23
C ALA A 418 -28.39 -7.52 -15.81
N ASN A 419 -28.76 -7.45 -14.52
CA ASN A 419 -29.94 -8.13 -13.98
C ASN A 419 -31.22 -7.28 -14.10
N SER A 420 -31.66 -6.69 -12.98
CA SER A 420 -33.00 -6.10 -12.85
C SER A 420 -33.21 -4.86 -13.73
N PRO A 421 -32.27 -3.89 -13.80
CA PRO A 421 -32.45 -2.70 -14.63
C PRO A 421 -32.56 -3.04 -16.12
N MET A 422 -31.68 -3.91 -16.62
CA MET A 422 -31.70 -4.34 -18.01
C MET A 422 -33.00 -5.06 -18.38
N ALA A 423 -33.49 -5.96 -17.51
CA ALA A 423 -34.77 -6.64 -17.73
C ALA A 423 -35.96 -5.65 -17.78
N ILE A 424 -35.96 -4.61 -16.94
CA ILE A 424 -36.99 -3.56 -16.96
C ILE A 424 -36.95 -2.78 -18.28
N ILE A 425 -35.76 -2.41 -18.74
CA ILE A 425 -35.56 -1.66 -19.99
C ILE A 425 -35.96 -2.49 -21.20
N GLN A 426 -35.54 -3.75 -21.28
CA GLN A 426 -35.93 -4.67 -22.35
C GLN A 426 -37.45 -4.84 -22.40
N ARG A 427 -38.10 -4.96 -21.23
CA ARG A 427 -39.56 -5.04 -21.14
C ARG A 427 -40.23 -3.73 -21.58
N HIS A 428 -39.67 -2.57 -21.21
CA HIS A 428 -40.18 -1.27 -21.64
C HIS A 428 -40.07 -1.08 -23.15
N SER A 429 -38.90 -1.38 -23.74
CA SER A 429 -38.65 -1.37 -25.18
C SER A 429 -39.58 -2.31 -25.95
N SER A 430 -39.77 -3.54 -25.46
CA SER A 430 -40.71 -4.49 -26.06
C SER A 430 -42.14 -3.94 -26.08
N ARG A 431 -42.58 -3.28 -25.00
CA ARG A 431 -43.91 -2.66 -24.92
C ARG A 431 -44.05 -1.45 -25.84
N SER A 432 -43.03 -0.61 -25.94
CA SER A 432 -43.08 0.57 -26.81
C SER A 432 -43.10 0.17 -28.30
N ASN A 433 -42.33 -0.84 -28.69
CA ASN A 433 -42.33 -1.38 -30.04
C ASN A 433 -43.67 -2.05 -30.41
N VAL A 434 -44.27 -2.82 -29.49
CA VAL A 434 -45.62 -3.37 -29.67
C VAL A 434 -46.67 -2.24 -29.77
N SER A 435 -46.52 -1.16 -29.01
CA SER A 435 -47.44 -0.02 -29.04
C SER A 435 -47.31 0.81 -30.34
N ARG A 436 -46.10 0.88 -30.93
CA ARG A 436 -45.88 1.48 -32.25
C ARG A 436 -46.50 0.66 -33.39
N GLY A 437 -46.62 -0.66 -33.22
CA GLY A 437 -47.32 -1.54 -34.16
C GLY A 437 -48.85 -1.45 -34.14
N ILE A 438 -49.45 -0.74 -33.17
CA ILE A 438 -50.92 -0.61 -33.03
C ILE A 438 -51.47 0.65 -33.72
N TYR A 439 -50.61 1.54 -34.25
CA TYR A 439 -51.05 2.70 -35.05
C TYR A 439 -50.90 2.47 -36.55
N GLN A 440 -51.71 1.57 -37.10
CA GLN A 440 -52.03 1.57 -38.53
C GLN A 440 -53.43 0.98 -38.74
N GLY A 441 -54.46 1.76 -38.39
CA GLY A 441 -55.85 1.38 -38.61
C GLY A 441 -56.84 2.28 -37.89
N ASP A 442 -57.32 3.30 -38.61
CA ASP A 442 -58.47 4.16 -38.32
C ASP A 442 -58.43 5.09 -37.09
N THR A 443 -58.52 6.39 -37.34
CA THR A 443 -58.77 7.44 -36.33
C THR A 443 -60.24 7.50 -35.88
N GLU A 444 -61.11 6.66 -36.45
CA GLU A 444 -62.54 6.60 -36.15
C GLU A 444 -62.89 5.19 -35.67
N ARG A 445 -63.27 5.04 -34.39
CA ARG A 445 -63.90 3.80 -33.90
C ARG A 445 -65.19 3.57 -34.69
N ASN A 446 -65.40 2.35 -35.19
CA ASN A 446 -66.65 1.84 -35.82
C ASN A 446 -66.93 2.18 -37.30
N ARG A 447 -65.93 2.48 -38.12
CA ARG A 447 -66.17 2.68 -39.57
C ARG A 447 -66.66 1.42 -40.30
N LEU A 448 -66.20 0.23 -39.90
CA LEU A 448 -66.65 -1.05 -40.47
C LEU A 448 -68.12 -1.37 -40.12
N ASP A 449 -68.55 -1.05 -38.90
CA ASP A 449 -69.94 -1.21 -38.46
C ASP A 449 -70.88 -0.24 -39.20
N ALA A 450 -70.40 0.96 -39.54
CA ALA A 450 -71.15 1.95 -40.32
C ALA A 450 -71.30 1.57 -41.80
N ILE A 451 -70.36 0.81 -42.38
CA ILE A 451 -70.41 0.36 -43.78
C ILE A 451 -71.29 -0.89 -43.93
N GLN A 452 -71.42 -1.71 -42.89
CA GLN A 452 -72.30 -2.88 -42.88
C GLN A 452 -73.79 -2.54 -42.70
N GLN A 453 -74.12 -1.30 -42.32
CA GLN A 453 -75.49 -0.79 -42.34
C GLN A 453 -75.84 -0.22 -43.73
N ALA A 454 -76.18 -1.10 -44.66
CA ALA A 454 -76.82 -0.70 -45.91
C ALA A 454 -78.27 -0.20 -45.63
N PRO A 455 -78.82 0.73 -46.45
CA PRO A 455 -80.03 1.47 -46.13
C PRO A 455 -81.30 0.65 -46.45
N ASN A 456 -82.19 0.53 -45.47
CA ASN A 456 -83.57 0.11 -45.72
C ASN A 456 -84.31 1.21 -46.49
N GLN A 457 -84.47 1.01 -47.80
CA GLN A 457 -85.52 1.65 -48.59
C GLN A 457 -86.88 1.05 -48.19
N GLY A 458 -87.87 1.90 -47.87
CA GLY A 458 -89.20 1.36 -47.52
C GLY A 458 -90.32 2.30 -47.07
N ASN A 459 -90.48 3.46 -47.73
CA ASN A 459 -91.76 4.11 -48.07
C ASN A 459 -92.74 4.71 -47.01
N PRO A 460 -93.65 5.62 -47.44
CA PRO A 460 -94.16 6.81 -46.72
C PRO A 460 -95.67 6.63 -46.35
N PRO A 461 -96.57 7.64 -46.12
CA PRO A 461 -96.58 9.09 -46.44
C PRO A 461 -96.10 10.03 -45.32
#